data_AF-A0A2I3SMV4-F1
#
_entry.id   AF-A0A2I3SMV4-F1
#
_cell.length_a   1.000
_cell.length_b   1.000
_cell.length_c   1.000
_cell.angle_alpha   90.00
_cell.angle_beta   90.00
_cell.angle_gamma   90.00
#
_symmetry.space_group_name_H-M   'P 1'
#
loop_
_entity.id
_entity.type
_entity.pdbx_description
1 polymer ?
#
loop_
_entity_poly.entity_id
_entity_poly.type
_entity_poly.pdbx_seq_one_letter_code
_entity_poly.pdbx_strand_id
1 'polypeptide(L)'
;MSLLRSLRVFLVARTGSHPAGSLLRQSPQPRHTFHAGPRLSASASSKELLMKLRRKTGYSFVNCKKALETCGGDLKQAEIWLHKEAQKEGWSKAAKLQGRKTKEGLIGLLQEGNTTVLVEVNCETDFVSRNLKFQLLVQQVALGTMMHCQTLKDQPSTYSKGFLNSSELSGLPAGPDREGSLKDQLALAIGLPFQIGAVSELQLPESNFLQNTSS
;
A
#
# COMPACT_ATOMS: atom_id res chain seq x y z
N MET A 1 -20.32 4.98 26.89
CA MET A 1 -19.11 5.44 27.59
C MET A 1 -17.90 4.73 26.96
N SER A 2 -16.99 5.53 26.40
CA SER A 2 -15.62 5.24 25.93
C SER A 2 -15.32 3.92 25.17
N LEU A 3 -15.39 3.98 23.83
CA LEU A 3 -14.56 3.17 22.94
C LEU A 3 -13.58 4.11 22.23
N LEU A 4 -12.61 4.65 22.98
CA LEU A 4 -11.38 5.17 22.38
C LEU A 4 -10.65 3.98 21.76
N ARG A 5 -10.99 3.71 20.49
CA ARG A 5 -10.42 2.64 19.67
C ARG A 5 -8.89 2.81 19.62
N SER A 6 -8.16 1.71 19.62
CA SER A 6 -6.69 1.64 19.51
C SER A 6 -6.18 2.05 18.11
N LEU A 7 -6.66 3.18 17.61
CA LEU A 7 -6.24 3.76 16.33
C LEU A 7 -5.11 4.74 16.61
N ARG A 8 -3.98 4.53 15.95
CA ARG A 8 -2.82 5.44 16.03
C ARG A 8 -2.90 6.46 14.91
N VAL A 9 -2.56 7.71 15.22
CA VAL A 9 -2.39 8.77 14.24
C VAL A 9 -1.04 8.59 13.55
N PHE A 10 -1.07 8.51 12.22
CA PHE A 10 0.09 8.43 11.36
C PHE A 10 0.14 9.70 10.50
N LEU A 11 1.13 10.56 10.76
CA LEU A 11 1.35 11.75 9.94
C LEU A 11 1.97 11.33 8.61
N VAL A 12 1.29 11.65 7.51
CA VAL A 12 1.77 11.32 6.17
C VAL A 12 2.74 12.42 5.71
N ALA A 13 4.05 12.18 5.86
CA ALA A 13 5.09 13.06 5.33
C ALA A 13 5.44 12.69 3.88
N ARG A 14 5.70 13.68 3.01
CA ARG A 14 6.34 13.45 1.72
C ARG A 14 7.84 13.20 1.95
N THR A 15 8.30 11.97 1.72
CA THR A 15 9.72 11.64 1.85
C THR A 15 10.44 11.82 0.52
N GLY A 16 11.40 12.76 0.49
CA GLY A 16 12.44 12.82 -0.54
C GLY A 16 13.38 11.61 -0.44
N SER A 17 13.87 11.16 -1.58
CA SER A 17 14.65 9.94 -1.78
C SER A 17 16.14 10.16 -1.52
N HIS A 18 16.75 9.34 -0.64
CA HIS A 18 18.20 9.06 -0.67
C HIS A 18 18.49 7.64 -0.17
N PRO A 19 19.31 6.84 -0.88
CA PRO A 19 19.75 5.53 -0.42
C PRO A 19 21.13 5.64 0.24
N ALA A 20 21.28 5.05 1.44
CA ALA A 20 22.58 4.83 2.08
C ALA A 20 22.91 3.34 2.02
N GLY A 21 24.01 3.00 1.36
CA GLY A 21 24.58 1.65 1.32
C GLY A 21 25.40 1.32 2.55
N SER A 22 25.60 0.02 2.80
CA SER A 22 26.65 -0.48 3.68
C SER A 22 27.10 -1.87 3.24
N LEU A 23 28.42 -1.98 3.03
CA LEU A 23 29.20 -3.19 2.78
C LEU A 23 29.54 -3.85 4.13
N LEU A 24 29.49 -5.18 4.22
CA LEU A 24 30.60 -6.00 4.76
C LEU A 24 30.30 -7.52 4.80
N ARG A 25 31.25 -8.25 4.21
CA ARG A 25 31.94 -9.46 4.71
C ARG A 25 31.21 -10.82 4.74
N GLN A 26 31.61 -11.68 3.81
CA GLN A 26 31.38 -13.12 3.83
C GLN A 26 32.54 -13.85 4.54
N SER A 27 32.25 -14.99 5.17
CA SER A 27 33.20 -16.06 5.51
C SER A 27 32.48 -17.43 5.51
N PRO A 28 33.21 -18.56 5.39
CA PRO A 28 32.81 -19.68 4.53
C PRO A 28 32.07 -20.85 5.21
N GLN A 29 31.46 -21.68 4.36
CA GLN A 29 30.61 -22.86 4.63
C GLN A 29 31.37 -24.06 5.22
N PRO A 30 30.69 -24.95 5.99
CA PRO A 30 31.05 -26.36 6.08
C PRO A 30 30.11 -27.26 5.25
N ARG A 31 30.72 -28.29 4.66
CA ARG A 31 30.11 -29.29 3.78
C ARG A 31 29.33 -30.33 4.60
N HIS A 32 28.12 -30.65 4.19
CA HIS A 32 27.51 -31.95 4.49
C HIS A 32 26.89 -32.57 3.24
N THR A 33 27.00 -33.88 3.20
CA THR A 33 26.99 -34.77 2.04
C THR A 33 25.67 -35.53 1.89
N PHE A 34 25.28 -35.73 0.62
CA PHE A 34 24.40 -36.76 0.01
C PHE A 34 22.90 -36.82 0.35
N HIS A 35 22.06 -36.81 -0.70
CA HIS A 35 21.33 -37.99 -1.21
C HIS A 35 20.79 -37.67 -2.62
N ALA A 36 21.10 -38.52 -3.61
CA ALA A 36 20.73 -38.33 -5.01
C ALA A 36 19.38 -39.00 -5.32
N GLY A 37 18.31 -38.23 -5.36
CA GLY A 37 17.06 -38.58 -6.05
C GLY A 37 17.11 -38.17 -7.54
N PRO A 38 16.11 -38.56 -8.37
CA PRO A 38 16.10 -38.27 -9.80
C PRO A 38 16.17 -36.75 -10.01
N ARG A 39 17.31 -36.29 -10.53
CA ARG A 39 17.55 -34.87 -10.77
C ARG A 39 16.80 -34.49 -12.05
N LEU A 40 15.57 -34.01 -11.89
CA LEU A 40 14.94 -33.16 -12.92
C LEU A 40 16.01 -32.12 -13.32
N SER A 41 16.35 -32.05 -14.61
CA SER A 41 17.43 -31.21 -15.11
C SER A 41 17.07 -29.73 -14.97
N ALA A 42 17.16 -29.21 -13.75
CA ALA A 42 17.14 -27.78 -13.51
C ALA A 42 18.46 -27.22 -14.05
N SER A 43 18.41 -26.63 -15.25
CA SER A 43 19.51 -25.84 -15.77
C SER A 43 19.85 -24.74 -14.75
N ALA A 44 21.15 -24.46 -14.56
CA ALA A 44 21.60 -23.39 -13.67
C ALA A 44 20.93 -22.04 -14.00
N SER A 45 20.58 -21.82 -15.27
CA SER A 45 19.86 -20.63 -15.74
C SER A 45 18.45 -20.49 -15.17
N SER A 46 17.70 -21.57 -14.96
CA SER A 46 16.32 -21.50 -14.44
C SER A 46 16.27 -20.99 -12.98
N LYS A 47 17.20 -21.46 -12.13
CA LYS A 47 17.29 -21.02 -10.73
C LYS A 47 17.71 -19.55 -10.63
N GLU A 48 18.63 -19.11 -11.50
CA GLU A 48 19.10 -17.73 -11.53
C GLU A 48 18.01 -16.75 -11.98
N LEU A 49 17.27 -17.09 -13.05
CA LEU A 49 16.12 -16.31 -13.51
C LEU A 49 15.04 -16.18 -12.42
N LEU A 50 14.73 -17.29 -11.72
CA LEU A 50 13.79 -17.29 -10.61
C LEU A 50 14.22 -16.35 -9.47
N MET A 51 15.50 -16.41 -9.08
CA MET A 51 16.06 -15.55 -8.04
C MET A 51 16.06 -14.09 -8.47
N LYS A 52 16.41 -13.80 -9.73
CA LYS A 52 16.40 -12.45 -10.29
C LYS A 52 14.99 -11.86 -10.30
N LEU A 53 14.00 -12.61 -10.76
CA LEU A 53 12.60 -12.17 -10.77
C LEU A 53 12.07 -11.92 -9.36
N ARG A 54 12.34 -12.83 -8.41
CA ARG A 54 11.92 -12.66 -7.01
C ARG A 54 12.57 -11.45 -6.36
N ARG A 55 13.87 -11.24 -6.55
CA ARG A 55 14.57 -10.08 -5.97
C ARG A 55 14.05 -8.77 -6.54
N LYS A 56 13.73 -8.75 -7.83
CA LYS A 56 13.18 -7.57 -8.50
C LYS A 56 11.77 -7.24 -8.04
N THR A 57 10.90 -8.25 -7.90
CA THR A 57 9.46 -8.04 -7.73
C THR A 57 8.96 -8.27 -6.29
N GLY A 58 9.64 -9.09 -5.50
CA GLY A 58 9.26 -9.43 -4.13
C GLY A 58 8.10 -10.43 -3.99
N TYR A 59 7.57 -10.99 -5.09
CA TYR A 59 6.50 -12.00 -5.03
C TYR A 59 7.00 -13.36 -4.49
N SER A 60 6.06 -14.25 -4.14
CA SER A 60 6.37 -15.59 -3.63
C SER A 60 7.16 -16.41 -4.67
N PHE A 61 8.03 -17.31 -4.22
CA PHE A 61 8.78 -18.18 -5.13
C PHE A 61 7.87 -19.00 -6.04
N VAL A 62 6.72 -19.45 -5.52
CA VAL A 62 5.72 -20.21 -6.28
C VAL A 62 5.15 -19.37 -7.43
N ASN A 63 4.79 -18.12 -7.15
CA ASN A 63 4.24 -17.23 -8.17
C ASN A 63 5.31 -16.86 -9.21
N CYS A 64 6.54 -16.56 -8.78
CA CYS A 64 7.64 -16.27 -9.70
C CYS A 64 7.98 -17.47 -10.59
N LYS A 65 7.92 -18.70 -10.05
CA LYS A 65 8.14 -19.92 -10.82
C LYS A 65 7.04 -20.12 -11.87
N LYS A 66 5.77 -20.02 -11.46
CA LYS A 66 4.62 -20.13 -12.36
C LYS A 66 4.67 -19.07 -13.48
N ALA A 67 5.07 -17.85 -13.14
CA ALA A 67 5.22 -16.77 -14.11
C ALA A 67 6.29 -17.08 -15.16
N LEU A 68 7.47 -17.56 -14.74
CA LEU A 68 8.54 -17.94 -15.65
C LEU A 68 8.14 -19.13 -16.54
N GLU A 69 7.45 -20.13 -15.99
CA GLU A 69 6.94 -21.27 -16.77
C GLU A 69 5.91 -20.83 -17.82
N THR A 70 4.99 -19.94 -17.46
CA THR A 70 3.95 -19.43 -18.36
C THR A 70 4.52 -18.53 -19.45
N CYS A 71 5.59 -17.78 -19.15
CA CYS A 71 6.21 -16.83 -20.06
C CYS A 71 7.47 -17.38 -20.77
N GLY A 72 7.71 -18.69 -20.73
CA GLY A 72 8.85 -19.31 -21.40
C GLY A 72 10.23 -18.81 -20.92
N GLY A 73 10.32 -18.33 -19.69
CA GLY A 73 11.55 -17.79 -19.10
C GLY A 73 11.84 -16.30 -19.41
N ASP A 74 10.96 -15.59 -20.11
CA ASP A 74 11.10 -14.15 -20.34
C ASP A 74 10.80 -13.37 -19.05
N LEU A 75 11.82 -12.67 -18.52
CA LEU A 75 11.72 -11.90 -17.28
C LEU A 75 10.74 -10.71 -17.37
N LYS A 76 10.68 -10.02 -18.51
CA LYS A 76 9.81 -8.85 -18.68
C LYS A 76 8.36 -9.30 -18.77
N GLN A 77 8.08 -10.34 -19.57
CA GLN A 77 6.74 -10.90 -19.66
C GLN A 77 6.30 -11.52 -18.34
N ALA A 78 7.20 -12.20 -17.62
CA ALA A 78 6.90 -12.77 -16.31
C ALA A 78 6.58 -11.70 -15.27
N GLU A 79 7.24 -10.53 -15.30
CA GLU A 79 6.91 -9.39 -14.43
C GLU A 79 5.50 -8.85 -14.73
N ILE A 80 5.18 -8.60 -16.00
CA ILE A 80 3.84 -8.16 -16.42
C ILE A 80 2.78 -9.18 -16.01
N TRP A 81 3.06 -10.47 -16.22
CA TRP A 81 2.17 -11.56 -15.83
C TRP A 81 1.95 -11.60 -14.31
N LEU A 82 3.02 -11.45 -13.51
CA LEU A 82 2.93 -11.39 -12.05
C LEU A 82 2.05 -10.23 -11.58
N HIS A 83 2.18 -9.05 -12.17
CA HIS A 83 1.36 -7.90 -11.82
C HIS A 83 -0.12 -8.14 -12.10
N LYS A 84 -0.44 -8.66 -13.29
CA LYS A 84 -1.82 -9.00 -13.67
C LYS A 84 -2.42 -10.08 -12.78
N GLU A 85 -1.66 -11.14 -12.51
CA GLU A 85 -2.12 -12.25 -11.67
C GLU A 85 -2.29 -11.80 -10.21
N ALA A 86 -1.39 -10.94 -9.69
CA ALA A 86 -1.50 -10.37 -8.35
C ALA A 86 -2.76 -9.52 -8.19
N GLN A 87 -3.13 -8.73 -9.21
CA GLN A 87 -4.37 -7.97 -9.19
C GLN A 87 -5.58 -8.92 -9.11
N LYS A 88 -5.65 -9.92 -9.98
CA LYS A 88 -6.72 -10.92 -10.01
C LYS A 88 -6.85 -11.69 -8.68
N GLU A 89 -5.73 -12.15 -8.12
CA GLU A 89 -5.70 -12.81 -6.81
C GLU A 89 -6.13 -11.88 -5.68
N GLY A 90 -5.71 -10.61 -5.75
CA GLY A 90 -6.07 -9.56 -4.80
C GLY A 90 -7.58 -9.40 -4.70
N TRP A 91 -8.24 -9.25 -5.85
CA TRP A 91 -9.70 -9.18 -5.96
C TRP A 91 -10.40 -10.42 -5.38
N SER A 92 -9.90 -11.62 -5.71
CA SER A 92 -10.46 -12.86 -5.18
C SER A 92 -10.31 -12.97 -3.65
N LYS A 93 -9.15 -12.57 -3.10
CA LYS A 93 -8.92 -12.56 -1.65
C LYS A 93 -9.78 -11.52 -0.96
N ALA A 94 -9.87 -10.30 -1.49
CA ALA A 94 -10.72 -9.25 -0.95
C ALA A 94 -12.18 -9.70 -0.82
N ALA A 95 -12.74 -10.33 -1.86
CA ALA A 95 -14.09 -10.88 -1.83
C ALA A 95 -14.28 -11.97 -0.76
N LYS A 96 -13.30 -12.87 -0.59
CA LYS A 96 -13.36 -13.95 0.43
C LYS A 96 -13.25 -13.45 1.87
N LEU A 97 -12.64 -12.29 2.06
CA LEU A 97 -12.35 -11.73 3.37
C LEU A 97 -13.39 -10.69 3.78
N GLN A 98 -14.21 -10.23 2.84
CA GLN A 98 -15.34 -9.36 3.09
C GLN A 98 -16.23 -9.93 4.22
N GLY A 99 -16.64 -9.05 5.14
CA GLY A 99 -17.49 -9.40 6.28
C GLY A 99 -16.74 -9.83 7.54
N ARG A 100 -15.42 -10.02 7.48
CA ARG A 100 -14.60 -10.21 8.69
C ARG A 100 -14.49 -8.91 9.48
N LYS A 101 -14.30 -9.02 10.80
CA LYS A 101 -14.18 -7.87 11.70
C LYS A 101 -12.77 -7.26 11.58
N THR A 102 -12.71 -5.99 11.20
CA THR A 102 -11.46 -5.20 11.09
C THR A 102 -11.51 -4.05 12.10
N LYS A 103 -11.07 -4.31 13.34
CA LYS A 103 -11.09 -3.31 14.42
C LYS A 103 -9.76 -2.58 14.64
N GLU A 104 -8.69 -3.09 14.05
CA GLU A 104 -7.37 -2.48 14.06
C GLU A 104 -7.21 -1.58 12.84
N GLY A 105 -6.14 -0.78 12.77
CA GLY A 105 -5.90 0.09 11.63
C GLY A 105 -4.99 1.27 11.93
N LEU A 106 -4.99 2.25 11.03
CA LEU A 106 -4.34 3.55 11.20
C LEU A 106 -5.27 4.67 10.76
N ILE A 107 -5.09 5.83 11.39
CA ILE A 107 -5.62 7.10 10.92
C ILE A 107 -4.50 7.85 10.21
N GLY A 108 -4.66 8.11 8.92
CA GLY A 108 -3.78 8.99 8.15
C GLY A 108 -4.25 10.44 8.26
N LEU A 109 -3.32 11.35 8.55
CA LEU A 109 -3.56 12.80 8.46
C LEU A 109 -2.60 13.38 7.43
N LEU A 110 -3.15 14.12 6.46
CA LEU A 110 -2.38 14.83 5.44
C LEU A 110 -2.94 16.25 5.30
N GLN A 111 -2.06 17.24 5.39
CA GLN A 111 -2.39 18.65 5.18
C GLN A 111 -1.55 19.19 4.03
N GLU A 112 -2.20 19.84 3.07
CA GLU A 112 -1.55 20.55 1.96
C GLU A 112 -2.18 21.94 1.82
N GLY A 113 -1.42 22.98 2.14
CA GLY A 113 -1.92 24.35 2.23
C GLY A 113 -3.05 24.45 3.26
N ASN A 114 -4.21 24.91 2.79
CA ASN A 114 -5.41 25.07 3.62
C ASN A 114 -6.33 23.85 3.63
N THR A 115 -6.00 22.81 2.87
CA THR A 115 -6.76 21.56 2.81
C THR A 115 -6.16 20.54 3.75
N THR A 116 -6.98 19.96 4.62
CA THR A 116 -6.60 18.86 5.50
C THR A 116 -7.51 17.68 5.24
N VAL A 117 -6.93 16.49 5.06
CA VAL A 117 -7.67 15.22 4.95
C VAL A 117 -7.28 14.29 6.10
N LEU A 118 -8.30 13.70 6.70
CA LEU A 118 -8.19 12.61 7.67
C LEU A 118 -8.76 11.35 7.02
N VAL A 119 -8.02 10.24 7.03
CA VAL A 119 -8.46 8.96 6.47
C VAL A 119 -8.34 7.84 7.51
N GLU A 120 -9.35 6.99 7.63
CA GLU A 120 -9.26 5.76 8.43
C GLU A 120 -9.08 4.55 7.52
N VAL A 121 -8.06 3.75 7.76
CA VAL A 121 -7.87 2.47 7.07
C VAL A 121 -7.75 1.37 8.12
N ASN A 122 -8.70 0.44 8.10
CA ASN A 122 -8.79 -0.65 9.05
C ASN A 122 -8.13 -1.94 8.53
N CYS A 123 -7.72 -2.81 9.45
CA CYS A 123 -7.23 -4.16 9.19
C CYS A 123 -7.66 -5.14 10.31
N GLU A 124 -7.41 -6.43 10.13
CA GLU A 124 -7.77 -7.46 11.12
C GLU A 124 -6.92 -7.37 12.41
N THR A 125 -5.62 -7.14 12.27
CA THR A 125 -4.65 -7.22 13.38
C THR A 125 -3.69 -6.04 13.39
N ASP A 126 -3.14 -5.72 14.56
CA ASP A 126 -2.19 -4.64 14.76
C ASP A 126 -0.79 -4.93 14.17
N PHE A 127 -0.43 -6.21 14.01
CA PHE A 127 0.77 -6.61 13.27
C PHE A 127 0.74 -6.12 11.83
N VAL A 128 -0.45 -6.08 11.21
CA VAL A 128 -0.63 -5.61 9.84
C VAL A 128 -0.51 -4.08 9.80
N SER A 129 -1.14 -3.36 10.74
CA SER A 129 -1.09 -1.89 10.76
C SER A 129 0.32 -1.33 10.96
N ARG A 130 1.20 -2.09 11.62
CA ARG A 130 2.62 -1.74 11.83
C ARG A 130 3.52 -2.02 10.62
N ASN A 131 3.04 -2.72 9.60
CA ASN A 131 3.84 -3.04 8.42
C ASN A 131 4.02 -1.80 7.52
N LEU A 132 5.23 -1.59 7.01
CA LEU A 132 5.52 -0.49 6.08
C LEU A 132 4.61 -0.50 4.85
N LYS A 133 4.26 -1.68 4.31
CA LYS A 133 3.33 -1.79 3.18
C LYS A 133 1.93 -1.26 3.51
N PHE A 134 1.46 -1.46 4.74
CA PHE A 134 0.18 -0.94 5.20
C PHE A 134 0.24 0.59 5.39
N GLN A 135 1.33 1.10 5.95
CA GLN A 135 1.54 2.54 6.11
C GLN A 135 1.61 3.26 4.75
N LEU A 136 2.31 2.67 3.78
CA LEU A 136 2.36 3.18 2.41
C LEU A 136 0.96 3.19 1.77
N LEU A 137 0.15 2.16 2.01
CA LEU A 137 -1.23 2.13 1.55
C LEU A 137 -2.06 3.28 2.15
N VAL A 138 -1.97 3.53 3.46
CA VAL A 138 -2.64 4.65 4.13
C VAL A 138 -2.23 5.98 3.50
N GLN A 139 -0.95 6.16 3.23
CA GLN A 139 -0.44 7.33 2.52
C GLN A 139 -1.05 7.48 1.12
N GLN A 140 -1.16 6.39 0.34
CA GLN A 140 -1.77 6.44 -0.99
C GLN A 140 -3.25 6.83 -0.92
N VAL A 141 -3.99 6.29 0.06
CA VAL A 141 -5.39 6.67 0.28
C VAL A 141 -5.51 8.14 0.65
N ALA A 142 -4.65 8.65 1.54
CA ALA A 142 -4.63 10.07 1.91
C ALA A 142 -4.32 10.98 0.71
N LEU A 143 -3.34 10.62 -0.13
CA LEU A 143 -2.99 11.38 -1.33
C LEU A 143 -4.13 11.37 -2.36
N GLY A 144 -4.72 10.20 -2.63
CA GLY A 144 -5.89 10.08 -3.53
C GLY A 144 -7.06 10.94 -3.07
N THR A 145 -7.31 10.95 -1.77
CA THR A 145 -8.32 11.79 -1.13
C THR A 145 -8.00 13.28 -1.30
N MET A 146 -6.77 13.69 -0.97
CA MET A 146 -6.33 15.09 -1.08
C MET A 146 -6.51 15.64 -2.49
N MET A 147 -6.15 14.87 -3.52
CA MET A 147 -6.34 15.30 -4.92
C MET A 147 -7.81 15.48 -5.28
N HIS A 148 -8.68 14.60 -4.80
CA HIS A 148 -10.12 14.73 -5.02
C HIS A 148 -10.67 15.99 -4.35
N CYS A 149 -10.33 16.21 -3.07
CA CYS A 149 -10.68 17.40 -2.31
C CYS A 149 -10.20 18.70 -2.99
N GLN A 150 -8.96 18.73 -3.47
CA GLN A 150 -8.40 19.88 -4.20
C GLN A 150 -9.08 20.16 -5.54
N THR A 151 -9.81 19.19 -6.12
CA THR A 151 -10.61 19.40 -7.33
C THR A 151 -11.95 20.08 -7.01
N LEU A 152 -12.45 19.92 -5.78
CA LEU A 152 -13.69 20.50 -5.29
C LEU A 152 -13.52 21.95 -4.76
N LYS A 153 -12.44 22.64 -5.16
CA LYS A 153 -12.12 24.01 -4.72
C LYS A 153 -13.24 25.00 -5.07
N ASP A 154 -14.21 25.11 -4.19
CA ASP A 154 -14.91 26.37 -3.97
C ASP A 154 -14.01 27.30 -3.14
N GLN A 155 -14.22 28.61 -3.30
CA GLN A 155 -13.68 29.66 -2.44
C GLN A 155 -14.73 29.95 -1.35
N PRO A 156 -14.83 29.17 -0.26
CA PRO A 156 -15.75 29.50 0.81
C PRO A 156 -15.20 30.71 1.58
N SER A 157 -16.08 31.64 1.94
CA SER A 157 -15.76 32.71 2.90
C SER A 157 -15.54 32.18 4.33
N THR A 158 -15.82 30.89 4.57
CA THR A 158 -15.68 30.18 5.83
C THR A 158 -14.98 28.83 5.64
N TYR A 159 -14.91 27.98 6.67
CA TYR A 159 -14.39 26.62 6.50
C TYR A 159 -15.38 25.67 5.81
N SER A 160 -14.89 24.78 4.95
CA SER A 160 -15.68 23.69 4.36
C SER A 160 -15.32 22.36 4.98
N LYS A 161 -16.33 21.55 5.32
CA LYS A 161 -16.16 20.20 5.84
C LYS A 161 -16.92 19.20 4.99
N GLY A 162 -16.21 18.24 4.42
CA GLY A 162 -16.76 17.14 3.63
C GLY A 162 -16.52 15.78 4.28
N PHE A 163 -17.38 14.81 3.96
CA PHE A 163 -17.17 13.41 4.29
C PHE A 163 -17.33 12.55 3.05
N LEU A 164 -16.41 11.60 2.86
CA LEU A 164 -16.55 10.55 1.85
C LEU A 164 -16.92 9.24 2.52
N ASN A 165 -17.90 8.54 1.95
CA ASN A 165 -18.24 7.18 2.32
C ASN A 165 -17.28 6.18 1.65
N SER A 166 -17.35 4.92 2.08
CA SER A 166 -16.45 3.87 1.56
C SER A 166 -16.61 3.63 0.05
N SER A 167 -17.80 3.84 -0.53
CA SER A 167 -18.03 3.65 -1.96
C SER A 167 -17.36 4.76 -2.77
N GLU A 168 -17.57 6.01 -2.36
CA GLU A 168 -16.94 7.19 -2.96
C GLU A 168 -15.42 7.10 -2.89
N LEU A 169 -14.88 6.78 -1.70
CA LEU A 169 -13.44 6.69 -1.52
C LEU A 169 -12.83 5.55 -2.34
N SER A 170 -13.53 4.41 -2.48
CA SER A 170 -13.03 3.30 -3.29
C SER A 170 -12.88 3.63 -4.78
N GLY A 171 -13.71 4.55 -5.29
CA GLY A 171 -13.69 4.97 -6.69
C GLY A 171 -12.66 6.04 -7.03
N LEU A 172 -12.00 6.65 -6.02
CA LEU A 172 -11.03 7.71 -6.28
C LEU A 172 -9.79 7.20 -7.02
N PRO A 173 -9.13 8.06 -7.82
CA PRO A 173 -7.89 7.71 -8.50
C PRO A 173 -6.75 7.41 -7.52
N ALA A 174 -5.92 6.44 -7.87
CA ALA A 174 -4.78 5.98 -7.08
C ALA A 174 -3.56 6.91 -7.15
N GLY A 175 -3.68 8.18 -6.77
CA GLY A 175 -2.52 9.09 -6.79
C GLY A 175 -2.04 9.46 -8.21
N PRO A 176 -1.02 10.32 -8.33
CA PRO A 176 -0.49 10.75 -9.63
C PRO A 176 0.41 9.69 -10.31
N ASP A 177 1.01 8.79 -9.53
CA ASP A 177 2.03 7.85 -10.00
C ASP A 177 1.50 6.42 -10.24
N ARG A 178 0.20 6.16 -10.06
CA ARG A 178 -0.38 4.83 -10.26
C ARG A 178 -1.67 4.86 -11.07
N GLU A 179 -1.80 3.88 -11.95
CA GLU A 179 -3.03 3.64 -12.68
C GLU A 179 -4.08 2.93 -11.81
N GLY A 180 -5.36 3.20 -12.10
CA GLY A 180 -6.51 2.57 -11.47
C GLY A 180 -7.08 3.33 -10.28
N SER A 181 -8.06 2.69 -9.63
CA SER A 181 -8.75 3.25 -8.47
C SER A 181 -8.05 2.90 -7.16
N LEU A 182 -8.38 3.59 -6.07
CA LEU A 182 -7.95 3.20 -4.73
C LEU A 182 -8.36 1.76 -4.42
N LYS A 183 -9.54 1.32 -4.87
CA LYS A 183 -10.00 -0.07 -4.75
C LYS A 183 -9.02 -1.09 -5.36
N ASP A 184 -8.45 -0.77 -6.52
CA ASP A 184 -7.44 -1.62 -7.16
C ASP A 184 -6.17 -1.72 -6.32
N GLN A 185 -5.67 -0.58 -5.81
CA GLN A 185 -4.48 -0.55 -4.97
C GLN A 185 -4.68 -1.33 -3.67
N LEU A 186 -5.88 -1.25 -3.13
CA LEU A 186 -6.27 -1.89 -1.88
C LEU A 186 -6.34 -3.42 -2.06
N ALA A 187 -6.93 -3.87 -3.18
CA ALA A 187 -6.93 -5.28 -3.58
C ALA A 187 -5.50 -5.81 -3.81
N LEU A 188 -4.62 -5.00 -4.40
CA LEU A 188 -3.21 -5.33 -4.64
C LEU A 188 -2.37 -5.37 -3.36
N ALA A 189 -2.59 -4.42 -2.46
CA ALA A 189 -1.74 -4.21 -1.30
C ALA A 189 -1.81 -5.41 -0.36
N ILE A 190 -2.99 -5.99 -0.17
CA ILE A 190 -3.15 -7.01 0.86
C ILE A 190 -4.31 -7.94 0.52
N GLY A 191 -4.02 -9.25 0.50
CA GLY A 191 -5.05 -10.28 0.64
C GLY A 191 -5.59 -10.35 2.07
N LEU A 192 -5.92 -9.20 2.67
CA LEU A 192 -6.55 -9.03 3.98
C LEU A 192 -7.79 -8.14 3.81
N PRO A 193 -8.85 -8.33 4.61
CA PRO A 193 -9.96 -7.41 4.62
C PRO A 193 -9.49 -6.11 5.25
N PHE A 194 -9.64 -5.05 4.50
CA PHE A 194 -9.57 -3.70 5.02
C PHE A 194 -10.97 -3.11 4.92
N GLN A 195 -11.27 -2.16 5.79
CA GLN A 195 -12.35 -1.23 5.57
C GLN A 195 -11.73 0.15 5.49
N ILE A 196 -12.19 0.91 4.51
CA ILE A 196 -11.90 2.33 4.46
C ILE A 196 -12.99 3.00 5.28
N GLY A 197 -12.59 3.58 6.41
CA GLY A 197 -13.42 4.40 7.28
C GLY A 197 -13.37 5.88 6.90
N ALA A 198 -14.25 6.64 7.51
CA ALA A 198 -14.64 8.00 7.14
C ALA A 198 -13.46 8.92 6.79
N VAL A 199 -13.62 9.64 5.67
CA VAL A 199 -12.77 10.77 5.36
C VAL A 199 -13.36 12.01 5.99
N SER A 200 -12.56 12.84 6.66
CA SER A 200 -12.96 14.21 6.99
C SER A 200 -12.04 15.17 6.28
N GLU A 201 -12.61 16.06 5.47
CA GLU A 201 -11.90 17.20 4.91
C GLU A 201 -12.15 18.43 5.75
N LEU A 202 -11.12 19.26 5.95
CA LEU A 202 -11.25 20.61 6.47
C LEU A 202 -10.49 21.56 5.54
N GLN A 203 -11.22 22.47 4.88
CA GLN A 203 -10.66 23.58 4.12
C GLN A 203 -10.78 24.85 4.96
N LEU A 204 -9.68 25.57 5.20
CA LEU A 204 -9.68 26.84 5.94
C LEU A 204 -9.50 28.04 5.00
N PRO A 205 -10.14 29.20 5.26
CA PRO A 205 -9.83 30.44 4.55
C PRO A 205 -8.44 30.97 4.98
N GLU A 206 -7.73 31.63 4.06
CA GLU A 206 -6.37 32.16 4.30
C GLU A 206 -6.29 33.14 5.49
N SER A 207 -7.39 33.76 5.88
CA SER A 207 -7.46 34.78 6.93
C SER A 207 -7.39 34.24 8.37
N ASN A 208 -7.50 32.93 8.61
CA ASN A 208 -7.72 32.39 9.95
C ASN A 208 -6.46 31.96 10.73
N PHE A 209 -5.25 32.06 10.16
CA PHE A 209 -4.05 31.49 10.81
C PHE A 209 -3.17 32.50 11.57
N LEU A 210 -3.46 33.80 11.51
CA LEU A 210 -2.58 34.86 12.06
C LEU A 210 -3.02 35.49 13.40
N GLN A 211 -3.98 34.94 14.14
CA GLN A 211 -4.48 35.62 15.36
C GLN A 211 -4.14 34.99 16.72
N ASN A 212 -3.45 33.84 16.81
CA ASN A 212 -3.21 33.19 18.11
C ASN A 212 -1.74 32.89 18.47
N THR A 213 -0.83 33.81 18.15
CA THR A 213 0.54 33.80 18.73
C THR A 213 0.95 35.15 19.30
N SER A 214 0.04 35.81 20.04
CA SER A 214 0.44 36.90 20.95
C SER A 214 -0.61 37.08 22.05
N SER A 215 -0.39 36.44 23.18
CA SER A 215 -0.80 36.87 24.54
C SER A 215 -0.02 36.07 25.56
#